data_AF-A0A4D4KA28-F1
#
_entry.id   AF-A0A4D4KA28-F1
#
_cell.length_a   1.000
_cell.length_b   1.000
_cell.length_c   1.000
_cell.angle_alpha   90.00
_cell.angle_beta   90.00
_cell.angle_gamma   90.00
#
_symmetry.space_group_name_H-M   'P 1'
#
loop_
_entity.id
_entity.type
_entity.pdbx_description
1 polymer ?
#
loop_
_entity_poly.entity_id
_entity_poly.type
_entity_poly.pdbx_seq_one_letter_code
_entity_poly.pdbx_strand_id
1 'polypeptide(L)'
;MAENISQRYELRLRAHPRMLADIRRAVGARLRLWGREELISAAGMCVTELLSNVHKHAASPECVLTLENLPHGIRAAVSDSESALPVVKEPDFLSESGRGMFLLSKTAHEWGTDLTPTGKTVWFTLRAESVEP
;
A
#
# COMPACT_ATOMS: atom_id res chain seq x y z
N MET A 1 27.40 -12.68 -9.48
CA MET A 1 26.04 -12.88 -8.93
C MET A 1 25.80 -11.74 -7.97
N ALA A 2 25.11 -10.68 -8.39
CA ALA A 2 24.83 -9.56 -7.49
C ALA A 2 23.68 -9.99 -6.57
N GLU A 3 23.96 -10.15 -5.27
CA GLU A 3 22.93 -10.24 -4.26
C GLU A 3 22.06 -8.98 -4.38
N ASN A 4 20.83 -9.18 -4.84
CA ASN A 4 19.87 -8.09 -5.01
C ASN A 4 19.46 -7.66 -3.60
N ILE A 5 20.20 -6.72 -3.01
CA ILE A 5 19.88 -6.15 -1.70
C ILE A 5 18.50 -5.51 -1.87
N SER A 6 17.47 -6.18 -1.35
CA SER A 6 16.09 -5.69 -1.37
C SER A 6 16.09 -4.31 -0.73
N GLN A 7 15.87 -3.28 -1.54
CA GLN A 7 15.84 -1.92 -1.03
C GLN A 7 14.52 -1.72 -0.31
N ARG A 8 14.58 -1.58 1.00
CA ARG A 8 13.42 -1.33 1.86
C ARG A 8 13.34 0.15 2.25
N TYR A 9 12.12 0.65 2.39
CA TYR A 9 11.81 1.97 2.90
C TYR A 9 10.69 1.85 3.92
N GLU A 10 10.85 2.51 5.06
CA GLU A 10 9.86 2.46 6.13
C GLU A 10 9.53 3.88 6.57
N LEU A 11 8.23 4.15 6.74
CA LEU A 11 7.71 5.41 7.22
C LEU A 11 6.69 5.16 8.32
N ARG A 12 7.02 5.59 9.55
CA ARG A 12 6.07 5.65 10.67
C ARG A 12 5.24 6.92 10.53
N LEU A 13 3.92 6.78 10.56
CA LEU A 13 3.02 7.88 10.27
C LEU A 13 1.67 7.74 10.98
N ARG A 14 0.86 8.80 10.90
CA ARG A 14 -0.54 8.78 11.27
C ARG A 14 -1.42 8.77 10.02
N ALA A 15 -2.28 7.75 9.91
CA ALA A 15 -3.27 7.60 8.86
C ALA A 15 -4.37 8.65 9.03
N HIS A 16 -4.13 9.84 8.49
CA HIS A 16 -5.05 10.96 8.53
C HIS A 16 -5.19 11.57 7.12
N PRO A 17 -6.41 11.94 6.66
CA PRO A 17 -6.65 12.42 5.31
C PRO A 17 -5.73 13.57 4.86
N ARG A 18 -5.40 14.49 5.78
CA ARG A 18 -4.48 15.62 5.52
C ARG A 18 -3.05 15.19 5.15
N MET A 19 -2.61 14.00 5.58
CA MET A 19 -1.26 13.48 5.32
C MET A 19 -1.17 12.71 4.00
N LEU A 20 -2.29 12.31 3.40
CA LEU A 20 -2.31 11.38 2.26
C LEU A 20 -1.57 11.94 1.03
N ALA A 21 -1.68 13.25 0.78
CA ALA A 21 -0.97 13.89 -0.33
C ALA A 21 0.56 13.82 -0.13
N ASP A 22 1.04 14.07 1.08
CA ASP A 22 2.46 14.02 1.42
C ASP A 22 3.00 12.61 1.33
N ILE A 23 2.23 11.63 1.81
CA ILE A 23 2.60 10.22 1.74
C ILE A 23 2.68 9.76 0.29
N ARG A 24 1.72 10.13 -0.58
CA ARG A 24 1.80 9.83 -2.02
C ARG A 24 3.04 10.47 -2.67
N ARG A 25 3.41 11.70 -2.28
CA ARG A 25 4.64 12.34 -2.77
C ARG A 25 5.89 11.59 -2.32
N ALA A 26 5.95 11.15 -1.06
CA ALA A 26 7.06 10.37 -0.53
C ALA A 26 7.19 9.00 -1.22
N VAL A 27 6.07 8.29 -1.39
CA VAL A 27 6.00 7.04 -2.16
C VAL A 27 6.52 7.27 -3.59
N GLY A 28 5.98 8.26 -4.29
CA GLY A 28 6.41 8.58 -5.65
C GLY A 28 7.90 8.91 -5.76
N ALA A 29 8.43 9.73 -4.85
CA ALA A 29 9.86 10.04 -4.80
C ALA A 29 10.72 8.78 -4.57
N ARG A 30 10.27 7.87 -3.69
CA ARG A 30 10.98 6.62 -3.43
C ARG A 30 10.97 5.70 -4.64
N LEU A 31 9.84 5.57 -5.32
CA LEU A 31 9.75 4.77 -6.54
C LEU A 31 10.61 5.32 -7.68
N ARG A 32 10.70 6.66 -7.84
CA ARG A 32 11.64 7.28 -8.80
C ARG A 32 13.09 6.91 -8.51
N LEU A 33 13.49 6.96 -7.23
CA LEU A 33 14.83 6.57 -6.81
C LEU A 33 15.14 5.10 -7.14
N TRP A 34 14.12 4.24 -7.16
CA TRP A 34 14.25 2.83 -7.52
C TRP A 34 14.06 2.54 -9.02
N GLY A 35 13.82 3.57 -9.85
CA GLY A 35 13.54 3.41 -11.28
C GLY A 35 12.22 2.70 -11.56
N ARG A 36 11.19 2.91 -10.72
CA ARG A 36 9.83 2.33 -10.82
C ARG A 36 8.78 3.40 -11.11
N GLU A 37 9.07 4.30 -12.03
CA GLU A 37 8.23 5.46 -12.34
C GLU A 37 6.84 5.09 -12.82
N GLU A 38 6.75 4.03 -13.61
CA GLU A 38 5.55 3.43 -14.15
C GLU A 38 4.56 2.98 -13.06
N LEU A 39 5.05 2.65 -11.86
CA LEU A 39 4.22 2.17 -10.75
C LEU A 39 3.72 3.28 -9.82
N ILE A 40 4.16 4.54 -10.00
CA ILE A 40 3.88 5.64 -9.05
C ILE A 40 2.37 5.88 -8.88
N SER A 41 1.63 5.93 -9.98
CA SER A 41 0.19 6.21 -9.95
C SER A 41 -0.57 5.11 -9.20
N ALA A 42 -0.34 3.86 -9.59
CA ALA A 42 -0.94 2.68 -9.00
C ALA A 42 -0.58 2.53 -7.51
N ALA A 43 0.71 2.68 -7.16
CA ALA A 43 1.19 2.59 -5.79
C ALA A 43 0.58 3.67 -4.91
N GLY A 44 0.53 4.92 -5.40
CA GLY A 44 -0.04 6.04 -4.66
C GLY A 44 -1.54 5.86 -4.37
N MET A 45 -2.29 5.31 -5.34
CA MET A 45 -3.70 4.97 -5.17
C MET A 45 -3.88 3.85 -4.14
N CYS A 46 -3.23 2.70 -4.30
CA CYS A 46 -3.37 1.57 -3.38
C CYS A 46 -2.93 1.92 -1.94
N VAL A 47 -1.84 2.70 -1.76
CA VAL A 47 -1.42 3.19 -0.44
C VAL A 47 -2.48 4.11 0.18
N THR A 48 -3.13 4.96 -0.63
CA THR A 48 -4.20 5.84 -0.15
C THR A 48 -5.38 5.02 0.38
N GLU A 49 -5.72 3.93 -0.30
CA GLU A 49 -6.81 3.05 0.14
C GLU A 49 -6.46 2.29 1.43
N LEU A 50 -5.25 1.75 1.54
CA LEU A 50 -4.81 1.10 2.79
C LEU A 50 -4.83 2.07 3.98
N LEU A 51 -4.30 3.28 3.81
CA LEU A 51 -4.29 4.29 4.87
C LEU A 51 -5.70 4.81 5.20
N SER A 52 -6.58 4.91 4.21
CA SER A 52 -7.98 5.25 4.46
C SER A 52 -8.69 4.16 5.26
N ASN A 53 -8.35 2.89 5.04
CA ASN A 53 -8.87 1.78 5.83
C ASN A 53 -8.39 1.85 7.29
N VAL A 54 -7.10 2.12 7.53
CA VAL A 54 -6.58 2.36 8.89
C VAL A 54 -7.33 3.52 9.55
N HIS A 55 -7.43 4.67 8.87
CA HIS A 55 -8.09 5.86 9.41
C HIS A 55 -9.55 5.62 9.84
N LYS A 56 -10.29 4.82 9.05
CA LYS A 56 -11.73 4.59 9.27
C LYS A 56 -12.03 3.49 10.28
N HIS A 57 -11.13 2.50 10.41
CA HIS A 57 -11.46 1.24 11.07
C HIS A 57 -10.51 0.81 12.19
N ALA A 58 -9.29 1.35 12.26
CA ALA A 58 -8.37 1.03 13.35
C ALA A 58 -8.68 1.89 14.59
N ALA A 59 -8.52 1.30 15.78
CA ALA A 59 -8.66 2.05 17.04
C ALA A 59 -7.59 3.14 17.22
N SER A 60 -6.44 3.02 16.54
CA SER A 60 -5.36 4.00 16.52
C SER A 60 -5.03 4.40 15.08
N PRO A 61 -4.77 5.70 14.79
CA PRO A 61 -4.32 6.13 13.48
C PRO A 61 -2.83 5.85 13.24
N GLU A 62 -2.09 5.36 14.24
CA GLU A 62 -0.66 5.10 14.12
C GLU A 62 -0.39 3.83 13.31
N CYS A 63 0.42 3.94 12.27
CA CYS A 63 0.76 2.82 11.41
C CYS A 63 2.15 2.97 10.79
N VAL A 64 2.64 1.88 10.21
CA VAL A 64 3.93 1.83 9.51
C VAL A 64 3.69 1.48 8.05
N LEU A 65 4.07 2.37 7.14
CA LEU A 65 4.14 2.09 5.71
C LEU A 65 5.52 1.54 5.38
N THR A 66 5.57 0.35 4.78
CA THR A 66 6.79 -0.26 4.26
C THR A 66 6.68 -0.38 2.74
N LEU A 67 7.73 0.00 2.02
CA LEU A 67 7.93 -0.29 0.60
C LEU A 67 9.16 -1.18 0.45
N GLU A 68 9.07 -2.19 -0.41
CA GLU A 68 10.15 -3.11 -0.73
C GLU A 68 10.30 -3.18 -2.25
N ASN A 69 11.51 -2.92 -2.75
CA ASN A 69 11.81 -3.07 -4.17
C ASN A 69 12.00 -4.55 -4.50
N LEU A 70 11.20 -5.06 -5.42
CA LEU A 70 11.25 -6.43 -5.89
C LEU A 70 11.89 -6.47 -7.29
N PRO A 71 12.39 -7.63 -7.76
CA PRO A 71 12.97 -7.75 -9.10
C PRO A 71 12.06 -7.26 -10.23
N HIS A 72 10.75 -7.53 -10.13
CA HIS A 72 9.76 -7.20 -11.17
C HIS A 72 8.72 -6.16 -10.73
N GLY A 73 8.99 -5.41 -9.67
CA GLY A 73 8.07 -4.37 -9.20
C GLY A 73 8.27 -3.99 -7.74
N ILE A 74 7.20 -3.83 -6.99
CA ILE A 74 7.25 -3.47 -5.57
C ILE A 74 6.29 -4.30 -4.73
N ARG A 75 6.60 -4.40 -3.44
CA ARG A 75 5.63 -4.72 -2.39
C ARG A 75 5.45 -3.49 -1.50
N ALA A 76 4.21 -3.16 -1.19
CA ALA A 76 3.86 -2.15 -0.22
C ALA A 76 3.00 -2.77 0.88
N ALA A 77 3.25 -2.36 2.12
CA ALA A 77 2.56 -2.89 3.28
C ALA A 77 2.25 -1.77 4.29
N VAL A 78 1.08 -1.83 4.91
CA VAL A 78 0.69 -0.97 6.03
C VAL A 78 0.41 -1.86 7.23
N SER A 79 1.19 -1.65 8.29
CA SER A 79 1.00 -2.35 9.57
C SER A 79 0.38 -1.41 10.60
N ASP A 80 -0.69 -1.87 11.25
CA ASP A 80 -1.37 -1.18 12.34
C ASP A 80 -1.52 -2.12 13.55
N SER A 81 -1.87 -1.57 14.71
CA SER A 81 -2.03 -2.35 15.95
C SER A 81 -3.43 -2.97 16.13
N GLU A 82 -4.28 -2.94 15.10
CA GLU A 82 -5.65 -3.45 15.14
C GLU A 82 -5.68 -4.87 14.57
N SER A 83 -6.10 -5.85 15.37
CA SER A 83 -6.16 -7.26 14.99
C SER A 83 -7.40 -7.61 14.17
N ALA A 84 -8.42 -6.73 14.13
CA ALA A 84 -9.56 -6.90 13.24
C ALA A 84 -9.11 -6.87 11.77
N LEU A 85 -9.52 -7.88 10.99
CA LEU A 85 -9.27 -7.97 9.56
C LEU A 85 -9.76 -6.71 8.82
N PRO A 86 -9.11 -6.30 7.72
CA PRO A 86 -9.55 -5.14 6.96
C PRO A 86 -10.98 -5.35 6.44
N VAL A 87 -11.76 -4.28 6.49
CA VAL A 87 -13.16 -4.31 6.06
C VAL A 87 -13.18 -4.26 4.52
N VAL A 88 -13.32 -5.43 3.89
CA VAL A 88 -13.53 -5.55 2.45
C VAL A 88 -15.01 -5.30 2.15
N LYS A 89 -15.35 -4.11 1.67
CA LYS A 89 -16.69 -3.83 1.15
C LYS A 89 -16.69 -3.95 -0.37
N GLU A 90 -17.71 -4.59 -0.92
CA GLU A 90 -18.05 -4.44 -2.33
C GLU A 90 -18.50 -3.00 -2.60
N PRO A 91 -18.21 -2.43 -3.78
CA PRO A 91 -18.59 -1.06 -4.10
C PRO A 91 -20.11 -0.94 -4.15
N ASP A 92 -20.69 -0.21 -3.20
CA ASP A 92 -22.03 0.32 -3.36
C ASP A 92 -21.94 1.48 -4.36
N PHE A 93 -22.64 1.39 -5.49
CA PHE A 93 -22.54 2.32 -6.62
C PHE A 93 -22.82 3.78 -6.22
N LEU A 94 -23.50 4.00 -5.09
CA LEU A 94 -23.90 5.30 -4.55
C LEU A 94 -23.01 5.81 -3.41
N SER A 95 -22.04 5.02 -2.93
CA SER A 95 -21.17 5.38 -1.81
C SER A 95 -19.70 5.42 -2.25
N GLU A 96 -19.02 6.56 -2.06
CA GLU A 96 -17.57 6.64 -2.20
C GLU A 96 -16.84 5.72 -1.19
N SER A 97 -17.50 5.40 -0.06
CA SER A 97 -16.98 4.52 0.99
C SER A 97 -17.20 3.03 0.67
N GLY A 98 -16.38 2.49 -0.23
CA GLY A 98 -16.41 1.05 -0.55
C GLY A 98 -15.57 0.64 -1.76
N ARG A 99 -15.16 1.60 -2.61
CA ARG A 99 -14.36 1.30 -3.81
C ARG A 99 -12.90 0.96 -3.52
N GLY A 100 -12.39 1.26 -2.34
CA GLY A 100 -10.96 1.18 -2.06
C GLY A 100 -10.35 -0.20 -2.25
N MET A 101 -10.96 -1.22 -1.66
CA MET A 101 -10.48 -2.59 -1.82
C MET A 101 -10.76 -3.15 -3.22
N PHE A 102 -11.83 -2.68 -3.88
CA PHE A 102 -12.11 -3.02 -5.28
C PHE A 102 -11.06 -2.44 -6.24
N LEU A 103 -10.65 -1.19 -6.05
CA LEU A 103 -9.59 -0.58 -6.85
C LEU A 103 -8.26 -1.27 -6.59
N LEU A 104 -7.98 -1.62 -5.34
CA LEU A 104 -6.81 -2.41 -4.97
C LEU A 104 -6.84 -3.79 -5.64
N SER A 105 -7.96 -4.51 -5.63
CA SER A 105 -8.08 -5.84 -6.26
C SER A 105 -8.00 -5.82 -7.78
N LYS A 106 -8.32 -4.70 -8.43
CA LYS A 106 -8.16 -4.51 -9.88
C LYS A 106 -6.77 -4.04 -10.31
N THR A 107 -6.03 -3.43 -9.40
CA THR A 107 -4.74 -2.79 -9.72
C THR A 107 -3.55 -3.59 -9.20
N ALA A 108 -3.67 -4.20 -8.02
CA ALA A 108 -2.63 -5.03 -7.44
C ALA A 108 -2.49 -6.34 -8.20
N HIS A 109 -1.26 -6.81 -8.34
CA HIS A 109 -1.01 -8.15 -8.85
C HIS A 109 -1.44 -9.21 -7.81
N GLU A 110 -1.04 -9.00 -6.57
CA GLU A 110 -1.46 -9.78 -5.41
C GLU A 110 -1.68 -8.83 -4.23
N TRP A 111 -2.56 -9.21 -3.31
CA TRP A 111 -2.72 -8.50 -2.05
C TRP A 111 -3.21 -9.47 -0.97
N GLY A 112 -3.00 -9.09 0.28
CA GLY A 112 -3.33 -9.95 1.41
C GLY A 112 -3.30 -9.22 2.73
N THR A 113 -3.56 -9.98 3.79
CA THR A 113 -3.47 -9.53 5.17
C THR A 113 -2.77 -10.59 5.99
N ASP A 114 -1.68 -10.19 6.64
CA ASP A 114 -0.97 -11.02 7.59
C ASP A 114 -1.35 -10.54 9.01
N LEU A 115 -1.93 -11.42 9.81
CA LEU A 115 -2.15 -11.13 11.23
C LEU A 115 -0.82 -11.24 11.99
N THR A 116 -0.59 -10.30 12.89
CA THR A 116 0.56 -10.32 13.81
C THR A 116 0.06 -10.47 15.25
N PRO A 117 0.92 -10.88 16.20
CA PRO A 117 0.51 -10.95 17.61
C PRO A 117 -0.01 -9.62 18.18
N THR A 118 0.34 -8.50 17.55
CA THR A 118 0.05 -7.15 18.03
C THR A 118 -0.81 -6.31 17.07
N GLY A 119 -1.37 -6.91 16.02
CA GLY A 119 -2.18 -6.19 15.03
C GLY A 119 -2.25 -6.92 13.70
N LYS A 120 -2.17 -6.17 12.60
CA LYS A 120 -2.19 -6.72 11.25
C LYS A 120 -1.28 -5.96 10.30
N THR A 121 -0.95 -6.60 9.19
CA THR A 121 -0.28 -5.98 8.05
C THR A 121 -1.10 -6.24 6.80
N VAL A 122 -1.64 -5.20 6.20
CA VAL A 122 -2.29 -5.29 4.88
C VAL A 122 -1.27 -4.92 3.82
N TRP A 123 -1.13 -5.74 2.79
CA TRP A 123 -0.10 -5.57 1.79
C TRP A 123 -0.62 -5.81 0.38
N PHE A 124 0.08 -5.23 -0.59
CA PHE A 124 -0.13 -5.49 -2.01
C PHE A 124 1.20 -5.52 -2.77
N THR A 125 1.20 -6.18 -3.92
CA THR A 125 2.30 -6.14 -4.88
C THR A 125 1.85 -5.49 -6.18
N LEU A 126 2.77 -4.77 -6.80
CA LEU A 126 2.61 -4.26 -8.16
C LEU A 126 3.76 -4.79 -9.00
N ARG A 127 3.48 -5.13 -10.25
CA ARG A 127 4.50 -5.52 -11.23
C ARG A 127 4.66 -4.42 -12.26
N ALA A 128 5.90 -4.11 -12.60
CA ALA A 128 6.17 -3.35 -13.82
C ALA A 128 5.67 -4.20 -14.99
N GLU A 129 4.95 -3.60 -15.92
CA GLU A 129 4.67 -4.29 -17.19
C GLU A 129 6.01 -4.62 -17.82
N SER A 130 6.27 -5.91 -18.03
CA SER A 130 7.37 -6.33 -18.87
C SER A 130 7.08 -5.75 -20.25
N VAL A 131 7.90 -4.81 -20.71
CA VAL A 131 8.00 -4.56 -22.15
C VAL A 131 8.58 -5.86 -22.71
N GLU A 132 7.73 -6.76 -23.18
CA GLU A 132 8.21 -7.86 -24.02
C GLU A 132 8.85 -7.21 -25.27
N PRO A 133 10.10 -7.57 -25.60
CA PRO A 133 10.79 -7.03 -26.77
C PRO A 133 10.15 -7.45 -28.09
#